data_AF-A0A0Q2LPD7-F1
#
_entry.id   AF-A0A0Q2LPD7-F1
#
_cell.length_a   1.000
_cell.length_b   1.000
_cell.length_c   1.000
_cell.angle_alpha   90.00
_cell.angle_beta   90.00
_cell.angle_gamma   90.00
#
_symmetry.space_group_name_H-M   'P 1'
#
loop_
_entity.id
_entity.type
_entity.pdbx_description
1 polymer ?
#
loop_
_entity_poly.entity_id
_entity_poly.type
_entity_poly.pdbx_seq_one_letter_code
_entity_poly.pdbx_strand_id
1 'polypeptide(L)'
;MDAMGTEAVPLLFDSLYLQPPAPATTLAAIGNALSYLAAPADYARMREVATDRSLGSGRAPVIEWLLRADPEDALPIALDGLDDPSVRPYILRSLRVIKHLPASLRPRIEPYLDDADSEVRLQAKRTLAKVGK
;
A
#
# COMPACT_ATOMS: atom_id res chain seq x y z
N MET A 1 2.63 -20.25 -14.81
CA MET A 1 2.76 -20.00 -13.36
C MET A 1 2.97 -21.37 -12.77
N ASP A 2 4.22 -21.70 -12.44
CA ASP A 2 4.60 -23.05 -12.04
C ASP A 2 4.13 -23.31 -10.60
N ALA A 3 3.94 -24.58 -10.21
CA ALA A 3 3.32 -25.03 -8.95
C ALA A 3 3.84 -24.33 -7.67
N MET A 4 5.08 -23.84 -7.70
CA MET A 4 5.73 -23.10 -6.61
C MET A 4 5.04 -21.77 -6.26
N GLY A 5 4.51 -21.05 -7.26
CA GLY A 5 3.78 -19.80 -7.02
C GLY A 5 2.44 -20.01 -6.31
N THR A 6 1.85 -21.20 -6.48
CA THR A 6 0.54 -21.57 -5.93
C THR A 6 0.60 -21.92 -4.44
N GLU A 7 1.73 -22.44 -3.95
CA GLU A 7 1.93 -22.78 -2.53
C GLU A 7 2.54 -21.64 -1.70
N ALA A 8 3.33 -20.75 -2.31
CA ALA A 8 4.02 -19.68 -1.58
C ALA A 8 3.07 -18.56 -1.10
N VAL A 9 2.06 -18.21 -1.89
CA VAL A 9 1.14 -17.11 -1.57
C VAL A 9 0.36 -17.35 -0.27
N PRO A 10 -0.29 -18.51 -0.05
CA PRO A 10 -0.93 -18.80 1.23
C PRO A 10 0.02 -18.71 2.43
N LEU A 11 1.24 -19.25 2.31
CA LEU A 11 2.24 -19.21 3.38
C LEU A 11 2.72 -17.80 3.70
N LEU A 12 2.85 -16.93 2.69
CA LEU A 12 3.19 -15.53 2.89
C LEU A 12 2.09 -14.78 3.65
N PHE A 13 0.82 -15.03 3.33
CA PHE A 13 -0.27 -14.47 4.10
C PHE A 13 -0.25 -14.95 5.56
N ASP A 14 -0.03 -16.24 5.81
CA ASP A 14 0.03 -16.77 7.17
C ASP A 14 1.23 -16.19 7.94
N SER A 15 2.34 -15.94 7.24
CA SER A 15 3.56 -15.36 7.81
C SER A 15 3.37 -13.93 8.34
N LEU A 16 2.37 -13.18 7.86
CA LEU A 16 2.04 -11.86 8.38
C LEU A 16 1.54 -11.91 9.84
N TYR A 17 1.03 -13.07 10.29
CA TYR A 17 0.30 -13.22 11.55
C TYR A 17 0.97 -14.17 12.56
N LEU A 18 2.25 -14.51 12.34
CA LEU A 18 3.01 -15.36 13.26
C LEU A 18 3.04 -14.78 14.69
N GLN A 19 3.16 -15.68 15.66
CA GLN A 19 3.30 -15.34 17.07
C GLN A 19 4.62 -15.91 17.61
N PRO A 20 5.54 -15.08 18.14
CA PRO A 20 5.44 -13.61 18.24
C PRO A 20 5.46 -12.90 16.86
N PRO A 21 4.91 -11.67 16.75
CA PRO A 21 4.90 -10.93 15.49
C PRO A 21 6.31 -10.77 14.91
N ALA A 22 6.42 -10.91 13.59
CA ALA A 22 7.67 -10.67 12.90
C ALA A 22 8.09 -9.18 13.01
N PRO A 23 9.40 -8.88 12.94
CA PRO A 23 9.87 -7.49 12.88
C PRO A 23 9.24 -6.72 11.71
N ALA A 24 9.05 -5.40 11.88
CA ALA A 24 8.42 -4.55 10.86
C ALA A 24 9.09 -4.63 9.47
N THR A 25 10.42 -4.80 9.44
CA THR A 25 11.20 -5.01 8.22
C THR A 25 10.85 -6.33 7.51
N THR A 26 10.65 -7.39 8.28
CA THR A 26 10.20 -8.69 7.77
C THR A 26 8.77 -8.62 7.26
N LEU A 27 7.86 -7.96 7.98
CA LEU A 27 6.49 -7.74 7.51
C LEU A 27 6.46 -6.97 6.18
N ALA A 28 7.27 -5.92 6.05
CA ALA A 28 7.40 -5.17 4.80
C ALA A 28 7.94 -6.04 3.65
N ALA A 29 8.90 -6.93 3.93
CA ALA A 29 9.42 -7.88 2.94
C ALA A 29 8.36 -8.90 2.50
N ILE A 30 7.55 -9.40 3.42
CA ILE A 30 6.42 -10.31 3.13
C ILE A 30 5.39 -9.60 2.24
N GLY A 31 4.96 -8.39 2.62
CA GLY A 31 4.05 -7.58 1.80
C GLY A 31 4.58 -7.32 0.39
N ASN A 32 5.88 -7.04 0.27
CA ASN A 32 6.53 -6.87 -1.03
C ASN A 32 6.50 -8.18 -1.84
N ALA A 33 6.82 -9.32 -1.23
CA ALA A 33 6.73 -10.62 -1.90
C ALA A 33 5.31 -10.93 -2.38
N LEU A 34 4.29 -10.67 -1.55
CA LEU A 34 2.88 -10.79 -1.94
C LEU A 34 2.56 -9.92 -3.16
N SER A 35 3.07 -8.68 -3.23
CA SER A 35 2.83 -7.80 -4.38
C SER A 35 3.38 -8.32 -5.72
N TYR A 36 4.36 -9.24 -5.70
CA TYR A 36 4.89 -9.89 -6.90
C TYR A 36 4.21 -11.21 -7.24
N LEU A 37 3.71 -11.94 -6.24
CA LEU A 37 3.25 -13.32 -6.39
C LEU A 37 1.73 -13.46 -6.40
N ALA A 38 1.01 -12.53 -5.76
CA ALA A 38 -0.45 -12.57 -5.69
C ALA A 38 -1.08 -12.48 -7.09
N ALA A 39 -2.09 -13.30 -7.31
CA ALA A 39 -2.89 -13.32 -8.53
C ALA A 39 -4.20 -12.52 -8.32
N PRO A 40 -4.95 -12.20 -9.40
CA PRO A 40 -6.25 -11.54 -9.26
C PRO A 40 -7.23 -12.27 -8.34
N ALA A 41 -7.13 -13.60 -8.23
CA ALA A 41 -7.97 -14.40 -7.33
C ALA A 41 -7.70 -14.10 -5.83
N ASP A 42 -6.53 -13.57 -5.49
CA ASP A 42 -6.14 -13.23 -4.12
C ASP A 42 -6.65 -11.86 -3.68
N TYR A 43 -7.37 -11.13 -4.55
CA TYR A 43 -7.76 -9.74 -4.31
C TYR A 43 -8.47 -9.54 -2.97
N ALA A 44 -9.42 -10.41 -2.63
CA ALA A 44 -10.15 -10.32 -1.36
C ALA A 44 -9.20 -10.41 -0.15
N ARG A 45 -8.24 -11.33 -0.19
CA ARG A 45 -7.26 -11.53 0.89
C ARG A 45 -6.21 -10.41 0.94
N MET A 46 -5.79 -9.90 -0.21
CA MET A 46 -4.95 -8.70 -0.31
C MET A 46 -5.67 -7.48 0.31
N ARG A 47 -6.98 -7.35 0.08
CA ARG A 47 -7.79 -6.29 0.65
C ARG A 47 -7.89 -6.36 2.18
N GLU A 48 -8.04 -7.56 2.74
CA GLU A 48 -8.00 -7.78 4.19
C GLU A 48 -6.66 -7.35 4.79
N VAL A 49 -5.54 -7.73 4.17
CA VAL A 49 -4.19 -7.31 4.61
C VAL A 49 -4.02 -5.79 4.53
N ALA A 50 -4.51 -5.15 3.47
CA ALA A 50 -4.39 -3.71 3.28
C ALA A 50 -5.10 -2.90 4.38
N THR A 51 -6.26 -3.38 4.84
CA THR A 51 -7.06 -2.69 5.86
C THR A 51 -6.62 -3.00 7.29
N ASP A 52 -5.86 -4.08 7.51
CA ASP A 52 -5.34 -4.43 8.83
C ASP A 52 -4.18 -3.52 9.26
N ARG A 53 -4.48 -2.55 10.13
CA ARG A 53 -3.50 -1.60 10.67
C ARG A 53 -2.48 -2.25 11.62
N SER A 54 -2.74 -3.44 12.16
CA SER A 54 -1.81 -4.14 13.06
C SER A 54 -0.53 -4.58 12.35
N LEU A 55 -0.57 -4.71 11.03
CA LEU A 55 0.56 -5.11 10.19
C LEU A 55 1.55 -3.97 9.87
N GLY A 56 1.21 -2.72 10.23
CA GLY A 56 2.06 -1.54 10.01
C GLY A 56 2.59 -1.46 8.57
N SER A 57 3.92 -1.37 8.42
CA SER A 57 4.59 -1.30 7.10
C SER A 57 4.40 -2.54 6.23
N GLY A 58 3.97 -3.68 6.77
CA GLY A 58 3.69 -4.90 6.01
C GLY A 58 2.59 -4.74 4.97
N ARG A 59 1.62 -3.86 5.22
CA ARG A 59 0.48 -3.65 4.32
C ARG A 59 0.74 -2.65 3.19
N ALA A 60 1.83 -1.86 3.27
CA ALA A 60 2.10 -0.80 2.30
C ALA A 60 2.18 -1.33 0.84
N PRO A 61 2.99 -2.35 0.52
CA PRO A 61 3.08 -2.89 -0.84
C PRO A 61 1.78 -3.53 -1.34
N VAL A 62 0.99 -4.07 -0.42
CA VAL A 62 -0.33 -4.64 -0.71
C VAL A 62 -1.31 -3.55 -1.16
N ILE A 63 -1.29 -2.38 -0.52
CA ILE A 63 -2.12 -1.24 -0.93
C ILE A 63 -1.76 -0.76 -2.35
N GLU A 64 -0.48 -0.70 -2.71
CA GLU A 64 -0.08 -0.38 -4.09
C GLU A 64 -0.56 -1.42 -5.10
N TRP A 65 -0.47 -2.71 -4.74
CA TRP A 65 -0.96 -3.79 -5.58
C TRP A 65 -2.47 -3.63 -5.85
N LEU A 66 -3.26 -3.32 -4.81
CA LEU A 66 -4.70 -3.06 -4.95
C LEU A 66 -4.97 -1.85 -5.86
N LEU A 67 -4.23 -0.74 -5.69
CA LEU A 67 -4.37 0.45 -6.54
C LEU A 67 -4.06 0.17 -8.02
N ARG A 68 -3.23 -0.84 -8.32
CA ARG A 68 -2.97 -1.27 -9.71
C ARG A 68 -4.05 -2.19 -10.24
N ALA A 69 -4.61 -3.05 -9.38
CA ALA A 69 -5.62 -4.03 -9.76
C ALA A 69 -7.01 -3.38 -9.93
N ASP A 70 -7.43 -2.57 -8.97
CA ASP A 70 -8.70 -1.84 -8.96
C ASP A 70 -8.53 -0.49 -8.22
N PRO A 71 -8.23 0.59 -8.95
CA PRO A 71 -8.09 1.92 -8.38
C PRO A 71 -9.34 2.45 -7.67
N GLU A 72 -10.54 2.05 -8.09
CA GLU A 72 -11.79 2.61 -7.58
C GLU A 72 -12.07 2.09 -6.16
N ASP A 73 -11.93 0.78 -5.93
CA ASP A 73 -12.07 0.18 -4.59
C ASP A 73 -10.88 0.52 -3.67
N ALA A 74 -9.67 0.58 -4.22
CA ALA A 74 -8.45 0.73 -3.41
C ALA A 74 -8.16 2.17 -2.98
N LEU A 75 -8.66 3.18 -3.71
CA LEU A 75 -8.36 4.58 -3.40
C LEU A 75 -8.81 5.01 -2.00
N PRO A 76 -10.04 4.70 -1.52
CA PRO A 76 -10.43 4.96 -0.13
C PRO A 76 -9.48 4.34 0.89
N ILE A 77 -9.09 3.07 0.69
CA ILE A 77 -8.16 2.35 1.58
C ILE A 77 -6.80 3.05 1.65
N ALA A 78 -6.28 3.46 0.49
CA ALA A 78 -5.03 4.21 0.42
C ALA A 78 -5.14 5.56 1.15
N LEU A 79 -6.22 6.32 0.92
CA LEU A 79 -6.42 7.62 1.55
C LEU A 79 -6.57 7.54 3.06
N ASP A 80 -7.20 6.49 3.59
CA ASP A 80 -7.30 6.24 5.02
C ASP A 80 -5.92 5.90 5.62
N GLY A 81 -5.04 5.26 4.85
CA GLY A 81 -3.66 4.99 5.24
C GLY A 81 -2.76 6.23 5.36
N LEU A 82 -3.17 7.40 4.87
CA LEU A 82 -2.36 8.62 4.97
C LEU A 82 -2.19 9.11 6.42
N ASP A 83 -3.08 8.74 7.34
CA ASP A 83 -2.96 9.08 8.75
C ASP A 83 -1.87 8.25 9.47
N ASP A 84 -1.49 7.10 8.92
CA ASP A 84 -0.57 6.14 9.51
C ASP A 84 0.89 6.44 9.13
N PRO A 85 1.74 6.90 10.08
CA PRO A 85 3.13 7.24 9.78
C PRO A 85 3.93 6.08 9.20
N SER A 86 3.56 4.83 9.50
CA SER A 86 4.30 3.64 9.03
C SER A 86 4.14 3.37 7.53
N VAL A 87 3.10 3.91 6.89
CA VAL A 87 2.80 3.70 5.47
C VAL A 87 2.61 4.98 4.66
N ARG A 88 2.30 6.12 5.31
CA ARG A 88 2.04 7.41 4.65
C ARG A 88 2.98 7.79 3.49
N PRO A 89 4.32 7.79 3.64
CA PRO A 89 5.19 8.15 2.52
C PRO A 89 5.05 7.17 1.34
N TYR A 90 4.84 5.88 1.65
CA TYR A 90 4.59 4.84 0.65
C TYR A 90 3.25 5.08 -0.07
N ILE A 91 2.17 5.34 0.67
CA ILE A 91 0.86 5.65 0.10
C ILE A 91 0.93 6.84 -0.86
N LEU A 92 1.54 7.95 -0.42
CA LEU A 92 1.70 9.12 -1.28
C LEU A 92 2.41 8.76 -2.58
N ARG A 93 3.46 7.93 -2.54
CA ARG A 93 4.13 7.40 -3.73
C ARG A 93 3.20 6.54 -4.58
N SER A 94 2.49 5.60 -3.97
CA SER A 94 1.66 4.61 -4.65
C SER A 94 0.41 5.20 -5.30
N LEU A 95 -0.13 6.31 -4.81
CA LEU A 95 -1.22 7.02 -5.51
C LEU A 95 -0.86 7.35 -6.97
N ARG A 96 0.44 7.56 -7.28
CA ARG A 96 0.89 7.89 -8.64
C ARG A 96 0.86 6.72 -9.62
N VAL A 97 0.50 5.51 -9.19
CA VAL A 97 0.24 4.39 -10.11
C VAL A 97 -1.11 4.56 -10.82
N ILE A 98 -2.03 5.35 -10.26
CA ILE A 98 -3.30 5.70 -10.89
C ILE A 98 -3.03 6.66 -12.05
N LYS A 99 -3.49 6.30 -13.25
CA LYS A 99 -3.24 7.04 -14.49
C LYS A 99 -3.78 8.48 -14.45
N HIS A 100 -5.01 8.65 -13.97
CA HIS A 100 -5.69 9.94 -13.85
C HIS A 100 -6.05 10.18 -12.40
N LEU A 101 -5.22 10.95 -11.70
CA LEU A 101 -5.37 11.16 -10.28
C LEU A 101 -6.37 12.31 -10.04
N PRO A 102 -7.53 12.08 -9.38
CA PRO A 102 -8.61 13.07 -9.33
C PRO A 102 -8.18 14.39 -8.68
N ALA A 103 -8.59 15.52 -9.28
CA ALA A 103 -8.31 16.85 -8.75
C ALA A 103 -8.83 17.04 -7.31
N SER A 104 -9.90 16.35 -6.95
CA SER A 104 -10.50 16.32 -5.61
C SER A 104 -9.57 15.78 -4.52
N LEU A 105 -8.47 15.11 -4.87
CA LEU A 105 -7.49 14.63 -3.89
C LEU A 105 -6.54 15.70 -3.38
N ARG A 106 -6.46 16.86 -4.05
CA ARG A 106 -5.54 17.94 -3.68
C ARG A 106 -5.67 18.37 -2.20
N PRO A 107 -6.87 18.67 -1.66
CA PRO A 107 -7.03 19.06 -0.25
C PRO A 107 -6.64 17.96 0.74
N ARG A 108 -6.68 16.68 0.33
CA ARG A 108 -6.25 15.55 1.17
C ARG A 108 -4.74 15.39 1.21
N ILE A 109 -4.02 15.86 0.18
CA ILE A 109 -2.57 15.66 0.04
C ILE A 109 -1.78 16.91 0.46
N GLU A 110 -2.30 18.11 0.20
CA GLU A 110 -1.64 19.39 0.52
C GLU A 110 -1.14 19.52 1.97
N PRO A 111 -1.86 19.05 3.01
CA PRO A 111 -1.36 19.12 4.38
C PRO A 111 -0.02 18.41 4.61
N TYR A 112 0.31 17.40 3.80
CA TYR A 112 1.55 16.64 3.91
C TYR A 112 2.78 17.35 3.32
N LEU A 113 2.62 18.54 2.74
CA LEU A 113 3.75 19.39 2.33
C LEU A 113 4.56 19.94 3.51
N ASP A 114 3.92 20.06 4.68
CA ASP A 114 4.51 20.59 5.91
C ASP A 114 4.77 19.47 6.96
N ASP A 115 4.71 18.21 6.55
CA ASP A 115 4.95 17.07 7.42
C ASP A 115 6.36 17.12 8.04
N ALA A 116 6.53 16.63 9.27
CA ALA A 116 7.83 16.58 9.94
C ALA A 116 8.83 15.67 9.18
N ASP A 117 8.35 14.60 8.54
CA ASP A 117 9.17 13.69 7.75
C ASP A 117 9.47 14.26 6.35
N SER A 118 10.76 14.41 6.04
CA SER A 118 11.21 14.91 4.73
C SER A 118 10.81 14.02 3.56
N GLU A 119 10.72 12.71 3.75
CA GLU A 119 10.28 11.79 2.70
C GLU A 119 8.79 11.99 2.42
N VAL A 120 7.96 12.18 3.46
CA VAL A 120 6.54 12.52 3.30
C VAL A 120 6.36 13.80 2.50
N ARG A 121 7.08 14.88 2.85
CA ARG A 121 7.05 16.15 2.10
C ARG A 121 7.43 15.96 0.63
N LEU A 122 8.50 15.19 0.37
CA LEU A 122 8.95 14.89 -0.99
C LEU A 122 7.88 14.14 -1.78
N GLN A 123 7.27 13.11 -1.20
CA GLN A 123 6.25 12.32 -1.87
C GLN A 123 4.95 13.11 -2.09
N ALA A 124 4.52 13.93 -1.13
CA ALA A 124 3.37 14.82 -1.27
C ALA A 124 3.55 15.79 -2.44
N LYS A 125 4.71 16.47 -2.52
CA LYS A 125 5.04 17.37 -3.63
C LYS A 125 4.98 16.66 -4.99
N ARG A 126 5.57 15.46 -5.09
CA ARG A 126 5.58 14.67 -6.34
C ARG A 126 4.19 14.19 -6.73
N THR A 127 3.34 13.87 -5.77
CA THR A 127 1.96 13.41 -6.03
C THR A 127 1.06 14.57 -6.43
N LEU A 128 1.13 15.72 -5.77
CA LEU A 128 0.39 16.93 -6.17
C LEU A 128 0.72 17.38 -7.60
N ALA A 129 1.95 17.15 -8.07
CA ALA A 129 2.33 17.44 -9.45
C ALA A 129 1.62 16.55 -10.49
N LYS A 130 0.96 15.46 -10.08
CA LYS A 130 0.17 14.54 -10.92
C LYS A 130 -1.34 14.71 -10.76
N VAL A 131 -1.80 15.31 -9.66
CA VAL A 131 -3.23 15.53 -9.40
C VAL A 131 -3.84 16.42 -10.49
N GLY A 132 -4.94 15.96 -11.09
CA GLY A 132 -5.69 16.68 -12.12
C GLY A 132 -5.05 16.68 -13.51
N LYS A 133 -4.05 15.81 -13.76
CA LYS A 133 -3.44 15.57 -15.06
C LYS A 133 -3.85 14.21 -15.62
#